data_AF-J1STV1-F1
#
_entry.id   AF-J1STV1-F1
#
_cell.length_a   1.000
_cell.length_b   1.000
_cell.length_c   1.000
_cell.angle_alpha   90.00
_cell.angle_beta   90.00
_cell.angle_gamma   90.00
#
_symmetry.space_group_name_H-M   'P 1'
#
loop_
_entity.id
_entity.type
_entity.pdbx_description
1 polymer ?
#
loop_
_entity_poly.entity_id
_entity_poly.type
_entity_poly.pdbx_seq_one_letter_code
_entity_poly.pdbx_strand_id
1 'polypeptide(L)'
;MLQSDLDNTPDGEVGAIDFDPVIAGQDGEASGLNIGQPILLDDRAELEVQFRNGEEVTLYYTLVKEHGGWKVEDIADQHGEEPWSLSALLGDAQ
;
A
#
# COMPACT_ATOMS: atom_id res chain seq x y z
N MET A 1 7.79 -5.46 -14.78
CA MET A 1 7.22 -4.98 -13.51
C MET A 1 7.09 -3.47 -13.64
N LEU A 2 7.69 -2.62 -12.80
CA LEU A 2 7.48 -1.16 -12.88
C LEU A 2 7.91 -0.53 -14.21
N GLN A 3 9.13 -0.82 -14.69
CA GLN A 3 9.60 -0.27 -15.96
C GLN A 3 8.71 -0.69 -17.15
N SER A 4 8.19 -1.93 -17.13
CA SER A 4 7.29 -2.43 -18.16
C SER A 4 5.94 -1.74 -18.12
N ASP A 5 5.40 -1.50 -16.93
CA ASP A 5 4.17 -0.72 -16.75
C ASP A 5 4.35 0.70 -17.29
N LEU A 6 5.44 1.38 -16.91
CA LEU A 6 5.82 2.69 -17.44
C LEU A 6 5.97 2.71 -18.96
N ASP A 7 6.62 1.69 -19.54
CA ASP A 7 6.86 1.61 -20.99
C ASP A 7 5.57 1.32 -21.78
N ASN A 8 4.60 0.64 -21.16
CA ASN A 8 3.32 0.24 -21.77
C ASN A 8 2.18 1.22 -21.50
N THR A 9 2.33 2.12 -20.52
CA THR A 9 1.33 3.14 -20.18
C THR A 9 1.34 4.24 -21.24
N PRO A 10 0.24 4.47 -21.98
CA PRO A 10 0.17 5.58 -22.93
C PRO A 10 0.37 6.94 -22.27
N ASP A 11 0.92 7.90 -23.02
CA ASP A 11 1.06 9.28 -22.54
C ASP A 11 -0.29 9.84 -22.08
N GLY A 12 -0.41 10.12 -20.78
CA GLY A 12 -1.63 10.63 -20.16
C GLY A 12 -2.47 9.59 -19.40
N GLU A 13 -2.05 8.32 -19.37
CA GLU A 13 -2.62 7.29 -18.51
C GLU A 13 -1.80 7.08 -17.23
N VAL A 14 -2.39 6.42 -16.22
CA VAL A 14 -1.87 6.37 -14.83
C VAL A 14 -1.08 5.10 -14.51
N GLY A 15 -1.07 4.12 -15.43
CA GLY A 15 -0.43 2.81 -15.25
C GLY A 15 -1.30 1.83 -14.48
N ALA A 16 -0.70 0.80 -13.88
CA ALA A 16 -1.41 -0.28 -13.20
C ALA A 16 -2.23 0.15 -11.97
N ILE A 17 -1.92 1.31 -11.40
CA ILE A 17 -2.57 1.83 -10.19
C ILE A 17 -2.99 3.27 -10.48
N ASP A 18 -4.28 3.54 -10.37
CA ASP A 18 -4.84 4.87 -10.62
C ASP A 18 -5.07 5.69 -9.34
N PHE A 19 -4.81 5.15 -8.15
CA PHE A 19 -5.02 5.79 -6.83
C PHE A 19 -3.73 5.84 -5.98
N ASP A 20 -3.73 6.59 -4.87
CA ASP A 20 -2.63 6.56 -3.88
C ASP A 20 -2.86 5.42 -2.87
N PRO A 21 -2.02 4.36 -2.86
CA PRO A 21 -2.19 3.22 -1.97
C PRO A 21 -1.86 3.52 -0.51
N VAL A 22 -1.18 4.62 -0.20
CA VAL A 22 -0.84 5.00 1.19
C VAL A 22 -2.06 5.56 1.91
N ILE A 23 -2.94 6.26 1.18
CA ILE A 23 -4.18 6.86 1.71
C ILE A 23 -5.45 6.17 1.22
N ALA A 24 -5.31 5.10 0.43
CA ALA A 24 -6.40 4.35 -0.21
C ALA A 24 -7.38 5.26 -0.95
N GLY A 25 -6.88 6.19 -1.76
CA GLY A 25 -7.76 7.16 -2.44
C GLY A 25 -7.05 8.04 -3.46
N GLN A 26 -7.85 8.79 -4.21
CA GLN A 26 -7.39 9.71 -5.26
C GLN A 26 -6.95 11.07 -4.69
N ASP A 27 -7.76 11.59 -3.76
CA ASP A 27 -7.57 12.86 -3.07
C ASP A 27 -7.71 12.63 -1.57
N GLY A 28 -7.06 13.46 -0.76
CA GLY A 28 -7.30 13.48 0.69
C GLY A 28 -6.07 13.72 1.55
N GLU A 29 -6.30 13.72 2.86
CA GLU A 29 -5.24 13.77 3.88
C GLU A 29 -5.56 12.73 4.95
N ALA A 30 -4.57 11.88 5.26
CA ALA A 30 -4.69 10.92 6.35
C ALA A 30 -4.72 11.68 7.70
N SER A 31 -5.88 11.69 8.35
CA SER A 31 -6.08 12.33 9.65
C SER A 31 -6.43 11.31 10.73
N GLY A 32 -6.06 11.62 11.98
CA GLY A 32 -6.35 10.72 13.11
C GLY A 32 -5.58 9.39 13.06
N LEU A 33 -4.35 9.41 12.53
CA LEU A 33 -3.50 8.23 12.37
C LEU A 33 -3.35 7.45 13.67
N ASN A 34 -3.69 6.16 13.62
CA ASN A 34 -3.43 5.16 14.64
C ASN A 34 -2.59 4.03 14.01
N ILE A 35 -1.51 3.67 14.70
CA ILE A 35 -0.61 2.60 14.28
C ILE A 35 -0.71 1.50 15.34
N GLY A 36 -1.19 0.33 14.92
CA GLY A 36 -1.32 -0.84 15.78
C GLY A 36 0.02 -1.39 16.26
N GLN A 37 -0.03 -2.25 17.29
CA GLN A 37 1.16 -2.93 17.76
C GLN A 37 1.64 -3.93 16.69
N PRO A 38 2.90 -3.83 16.22
CA PRO A 38 3.40 -4.72 15.18
C PRO A 38 3.59 -6.14 15.71
N ILE A 39 3.28 -7.12 14.86
CA ILE A 39 3.70 -8.50 15.01
C ILE A 39 5.09 -8.62 14.38
N LEU A 40 6.09 -8.98 15.18
CA LEU A 40 7.48 -9.13 14.72
C LEU A 40 7.79 -10.59 14.39
N LEU A 41 8.34 -10.80 13.20
CA LEU A 41 8.75 -12.10 12.65
C LEU A 41 10.17 -11.96 12.08
N ASP A 42 11.18 -12.14 12.93
CA ASP A 42 12.59 -11.91 12.61
C ASP A 42 12.86 -10.52 12.01
N ASP A 43 13.21 -10.45 10.73
CA ASP A 43 13.45 -9.23 9.98
C ASP A 43 12.19 -8.71 9.26
N ARG A 44 11.01 -9.20 9.65
CA ARG A 44 9.71 -8.72 9.15
C ARG A 44 8.83 -8.19 10.28
N ALA A 45 7.98 -7.24 9.95
CA ALA A 45 6.95 -6.74 10.86
C ALA A 45 5.64 -6.56 10.10
N GLU A 46 4.54 -7.01 10.69
CA GLU A 46 3.19 -6.80 10.17
C GLU A 46 2.43 -5.91 11.14
N LEU A 47 1.75 -4.88 10.63
CA LEU A 47 0.97 -3.97 11.45
C LEU A 47 -0.26 -3.45 10.75
N GLU A 48 -1.25 -3.12 11.56
CA GLU A 48 -2.47 -2.43 11.14
C GLU A 48 -2.28 -0.92 11.27
N VAL A 49 -2.72 -0.17 10.26
CA VAL A 49 -2.69 1.29 10.21
C VAL A 49 -4.10 1.78 9.94
N GLN A 50 -4.64 2.58 10.86
CA GLN A 50 -5.98 3.14 10.76
C GLN A 50 -5.89 4.67 10.66
N PHE A 51 -6.72 5.25 9.81
CA PHE A 51 -6.85 6.70 9.71
C PHE A 51 -8.21 7.05 9.09
N ARG A 52 -8.48 8.34 8.95
CA ARG A 52 -9.64 8.84 8.24
C ARG A 52 -9.22 9.53 6.93
N ASN A 53 -9.83 9.10 5.83
CA ASN A 53 -9.81 9.76 4.53
C ASN A 53 -11.25 9.78 3.95
N GLY A 54 -12.02 10.84 4.26
CA GLY A 54 -13.47 10.86 4.07
C GLY A 54 -14.20 9.93 5.07
N GLU A 55 -13.94 8.64 4.95
CA GLU A 55 -14.36 7.54 5.81
C GLU A 55 -13.18 6.91 6.58
N GLU A 56 -13.47 5.94 7.44
CA GLU A 56 -12.44 5.21 8.19
C GLU A 56 -11.75 4.21 7.27
N VAL A 57 -10.43 4.27 7.23
CA VAL A 57 -9.56 3.42 6.40
C VAL A 57 -8.71 2.57 7.31
N THR A 58 -8.61 1.28 7.00
CA THR A 58 -7.72 0.34 7.67
C THR A 58 -6.83 -0.33 6.63
N LEU A 59 -5.53 -0.13 6.73
CA LEU A 59 -4.52 -0.75 5.86
C LEU A 59 -3.59 -1.64 6.67
N TYR A 60 -3.11 -2.70 6.02
CA TYR A 60 -2.19 -3.67 6.59
C TYR A 60 -0.83 -3.50 5.92
N TYR A 61 0.16 -3.13 6.72
CA TYR A 61 1.52 -2.92 6.26
C TYR A 61 2.38 -4.14 6.59
N THR A 62 3.08 -4.64 5.57
CA THR A 62 4.19 -5.57 5.75
C THR A 62 5.49 -4.80 5.60
N LEU A 63 6.35 -4.86 6.61
CA LEU A 63 7.65 -4.23 6.62
C LEU A 63 8.76 -5.29 6.60
N VAL A 64 9.87 -4.96 5.94
CA VAL A 64 11.10 -5.76 5.95
C VAL A 64 12.27 -4.91 6.46
N LYS A 65 13.13 -5.49 7.28
CA LYS A 65 14.32 -4.84 7.81
C LYS A 65 15.49 -5.09 6.87
N GLU A 66 15.92 -4.04 6.19
CA GLU A 66 17.04 -4.08 5.26
C GLU A 66 18.06 -3.00 5.58
N HIS A 67 19.34 -3.36 5.57
CA HIS A 67 20.44 -2.41 5.80
C HIS A 67 20.28 -1.58 7.09
N GLY A 68 19.66 -2.15 8.11
CA GLY A 68 19.45 -1.52 9.42
C GLY A 68 18.20 -0.63 9.52
N GLY A 69 17.40 -0.50 8.46
CA GLY A 69 16.14 0.26 8.46
C GLY A 69 14.94 -0.61 8.08
N TRP A 70 13.76 -0.21 8.53
CA TRP A 70 12.50 -0.80 8.07
C TRP A 70 12.08 -0.17 6.75
N LYS A 71 11.67 -1.00 5.80
CA LYS A 71 11.10 -0.59 4.52
C LYS A 71 9.72 -1.22 4.38
N VAL A 72 8.83 -0.51 3.67
CA VAL A 72 7.52 -1.07 3.29
C VAL A 72 7.75 -2.09 2.19
N GLU A 73 7.36 -3.33 2.46
CA GLU A 73 7.32 -4.40 1.46
C GLU A 73 5.96 -4.45 0.77
N ASP A 74 4.88 -4.31 1.54
CA ASP A 74 3.52 -4.32 1.01
C ASP A 74 2.57 -3.42 1.82
N ILE A 75 1.53 -2.94 1.14
CA ILE A 75 0.38 -2.25 1.72
C ILE A 75 -0.85 -2.94 1.17
N ALA A 76 -1.79 -3.30 2.03
CA ALA A 76 -3.00 -3.99 1.61
C ALA A 76 -4.25 -3.43 2.28
N ASP A 77 -5.35 -3.40 1.54
CA ASP A 77 -6.69 -3.36 2.10
C ASP A 77 -7.27 -4.79 2.05
N GLN A 78 -7.51 -5.37 3.22
CA GLN A 78 -7.99 -6.74 3.35
C GLN A 78 -9.51 -6.83 3.54
N HIS A 79 -10.18 -5.71 3.79
CA HIS A 79 -11.56 -5.68 4.27
C HIS A 79 -12.47 -4.71 3.50
N GLY A 80 -11.91 -3.90 2.60
CA GLY A 80 -12.67 -3.09 1.64
C GLY A 80 -13.52 -3.94 0.68
N GLU A 81 -14.39 -3.26 -0.08
CA GLU A 81 -15.29 -3.92 -1.04
C GLU A 81 -14.53 -4.70 -2.12
N GLU A 82 -13.37 -4.18 -2.52
CA GLU A 82 -12.42 -4.83 -3.42
C GLU A 82 -11.06 -4.95 -2.71
N PRO A 83 -10.78 -6.06 -2.00
CA PRO A 83 -9.51 -6.24 -1.32
C PRO A 83 -8.33 -6.25 -2.31
N TRP A 84 -7.24 -5.61 -1.93
CA TRP A 84 -6.05 -5.48 -2.77
C TRP A 84 -4.77 -5.52 -1.93
N SER A 85 -3.66 -5.89 -2.58
CA SER A 85 -2.32 -5.63 -2.06
C SER A 85 -1.48 -4.94 -3.13
N LEU A 86 -0.65 -3.98 -2.71
CA LEU A 86 0.17 -3.18 -3.61
C LEU A 86 1.14 -4.08 -4.41
N SER A 87 1.73 -5.06 -3.74
CA SER A 87 2.62 -6.03 -4.37
C SER A 87 1.93 -6.87 -5.46
N ALA A 88 0.66 -7.25 -5.25
CA ALA A 88 -0.14 -7.98 -6.23
C ALA A 88 -0.53 -7.10 -7.42
N LEU A 89 -1.03 -5.88 -7.16
CA LEU A 89 -1.40 -4.92 -8.21
C LEU A 89 -0.22 -4.62 -9.16
N LEU A 90 0.98 -4.47 -8.59
CA LEU A 90 2.20 -4.25 -9.38
C LEU A 90 2.75 -5.52 -10.03
N GLY A 91 2.32 -6.70 -9.58
CA GLY A 91 2.71 -8.00 -10.11
C GLY A 91 1.80 -8.52 -11.23
N ASP A 92 0.52 -8.15 -11.21
CA ASP A 92 -0.49 -8.55 -12.20
C ASP A 92 -0.52 -7.65 -13.45
N ALA A 93 0.22 -6.53 -13.45
CA ALA A 93 0.43 -5.69 -14.62
C ALA A 93 1.23 -6.44 -15.71
N GLN A 94 0.53 -7.06 -16.67
CA GLN A 94 1.09 -7.80 -17.82
C GLN A 94 0.94 -7.05 -19.15
#